data_AF-A0A966PZN1-F1
#
_entry.id   AF-A0A966PZN1-F1
#
_cell.length_a   1.000
_cell.length_b   1.000
_cell.length_c   1.000
_cell.angle_alpha   90.00
_cell.angle_beta   90.00
_cell.angle_gamma   90.00
#
_symmetry.space_group_name_H-M   'P 1'
#
loop_
_entity.id
_entity.type
_entity.pdbx_description
1 polymer ?
#
loop_
_entity_poly.entity_id
_entity_poly.type
_entity_poly.pdbx_seq_one_letter_code
_entity_poly.pdbx_strand_id
1 'polypeptide(L)'
;VKLRKGCFALFQSQKGKAFSANTMCQLFLNIYSQCGIEGASSHSGRRSLLTKLASKGVGVRVLAEIAGHSSITITQRYLDANDEQMRAAVELV
;
A
#
# COMPACT_ATOMS: atom_id res chain seq x y z
N VAL A 1 -5.58 15.42 6.82
CA VAL A 1 -5.96 14.94 8.16
C VAL A 1 -5.87 16.11 9.13
N LYS A 2 -6.97 16.48 9.81
CA LYS A 2 -6.92 17.51 10.86
C LYS A 2 -6.55 16.81 12.17
N LEU A 3 -5.47 17.26 12.81
CA LEU A 3 -5.09 16.77 14.14
C LEU A 3 -6.09 17.28 15.18
N ARG A 4 -6.37 16.46 16.21
CA ARG A 4 -7.12 16.91 17.38
C ARG A 4 -6.32 17.99 18.12
N LYS A 5 -7.02 18.96 18.71
CA LYS A 5 -6.41 20.07 19.45
C LYS A 5 -5.54 19.52 20.60
N GLY A 6 -4.30 19.98 20.71
CA GLY A 6 -3.33 19.52 21.73
C GLY A 6 -2.56 18.23 21.39
N CYS A 7 -2.77 17.64 20.20
CA CYS A 7 -2.06 16.44 19.78
C CYS A 7 -0.97 16.76 18.73
N PHE A 8 0.23 16.23 18.94
CA PHE A 8 1.34 16.35 17.99
C PHE A 8 1.20 15.33 16.85
N ALA A 9 1.72 15.69 15.67
CA ALA A 9 1.79 14.73 14.56
C ALA A 9 2.81 13.64 14.90
N LEU A 10 2.47 12.36 14.67
CA LEU A 10 3.42 11.25 14.82
C LEU A 10 4.68 11.47 13.95
N PHE A 11 4.48 11.92 12.72
CA PHE A 11 5.55 12.33 11.81
C PHE A 11 5.48 13.84 11.58
N GLN A 12 6.54 14.53 11.96
CA GLN A 12 6.68 15.97 11.77
C GLN A 12 7.55 16.26 10.55
N SER A 13 7.16 17.26 9.78
CA SER A 13 8.03 17.84 8.76
C SER A 13 9.18 18.61 9.41
N GLN A 14 10.20 18.95 8.63
CA GLN A 14 11.32 19.80 9.08
C GLN A 14 10.87 21.16 9.66
N LYS A 15 9.65 21.61 9.34
CA LYS A 15 9.05 22.85 9.84
C LYS A 15 8.27 22.67 11.17
N GLY A 16 8.38 21.52 11.83
CA GLY A 16 7.72 21.22 13.11
C GLY A 16 6.19 21.05 13.02
N LYS A 17 5.65 20.93 11.81
CA LYS A 17 4.21 20.73 11.54
C LYS A 17 3.95 19.38 10.87
N ALA A 18 2.70 18.91 10.91
CA ALA A 18 2.28 17.71 10.18
C ALA A 18 2.60 17.81 8.68
N PHE A 19 2.91 16.67 8.06
CA PHE A 19 3.06 16.60 6.61
C PHE A 19 1.74 16.92 5.89
N SER A 20 1.84 17.67 4.80
CA SER A 20 0.78 17.70 3.80
C SER A 20 0.84 16.44 2.93
N ALA A 21 -0.28 16.07 2.30
CA ALA A 21 -0.31 14.93 1.39
C ALA A 21 0.69 15.09 0.24
N ASN A 22 0.77 16.28 -0.36
CA ASN A 22 1.71 16.56 -1.44
C ASN A 22 3.16 16.44 -0.99
N THR A 23 3.52 17.02 0.17
CA THR A 23 4.88 16.94 0.70
C THR A 23 5.29 15.49 0.98
N MET A 24 4.36 14.67 1.47
CA MET A 24 4.62 13.24 1.66
C MET A 24 4.83 12.52 0.31
N CYS A 25 4.01 12.81 -0.70
CA CYS A 25 4.20 12.23 -2.03
C CYS A 25 5.57 12.58 -2.62
N GLN A 26 5.99 13.84 -2.52
CA GLN A 26 7.30 14.30 -2.99
C GLN A 26 8.44 13.63 -2.21
N LEU A 27 8.29 13.45 -0.89
CA LEU A 27 9.28 12.73 -0.09
C LEU A 27 9.47 11.29 -0.59
N PHE A 28 8.39 10.54 -0.82
CA PHE A 28 8.49 9.18 -1.35
C PHE A 28 9.10 9.14 -2.75
N LEU A 29 8.72 10.06 -3.65
CA LEU A 29 9.32 10.17 -4.99
C LEU A 29 10.84 10.36 -4.90
N ASN A 30 11.30 11.25 -4.02
CA ASN A 30 12.73 11.49 -3.81
C ASN A 30 13.44 10.27 -3.23
N ILE A 31 12.84 9.58 -2.26
CA ILE A 31 13.40 8.35 -1.68
C ILE A 31 13.56 7.28 -2.76
N TYR A 32 12.53 7.04 -3.57
CA TYR A 32 12.60 6.05 -4.64
C TYR A 32 13.66 6.41 -5.69
N SER A 33 13.74 7.69 -6.08
CA SER A 33 14.76 8.18 -7.01
C SER A 33 16.18 8.00 -6.47
N GLN A 34 16.42 8.31 -5.19
CA GLN A 34 17.73 8.11 -4.54
C GLN A 34 18.13 6.64 -4.45
N CYS A 35 17.15 5.74 -4.36
CA CYS A 35 17.37 4.29 -4.41
C CYS A 35 17.50 3.73 -5.84
N GLY A 36 17.41 4.55 -6.88
CA GLY A 36 17.45 4.10 -8.28
C GLY A 36 16.20 3.32 -8.72
N ILE A 37 15.07 3.49 -8.04
CA ILE A 37 13.82 2.81 -8.38
C ILE A 37 13.03 3.70 -9.34
N GLU A 38 13.06 3.34 -10.62
CA GLU A 38 12.38 4.07 -11.69
C GLU A 38 10.86 3.80 -11.71
N GLY A 39 10.08 4.82 -12.05
CA GLY A 39 8.62 4.72 -12.19
C GLY A 39 7.84 4.52 -10.88
N ALA A 40 8.50 4.51 -9.72
CA ALA A 40 7.83 4.40 -8.43
C ALA A 40 7.22 5.72 -7.96
N SER A 41 6.12 5.62 -7.22
CA SER A 41 5.40 6.74 -6.60
C SER A 41 5.05 6.40 -5.15
N SER A 42 4.48 7.35 -4.41
CA SER A 42 3.99 7.12 -3.04
C SER A 42 2.98 5.96 -2.93
N HIS A 43 2.28 5.61 -4.01
CA HIS A 43 1.37 4.46 -4.03
C HIS A 43 2.06 3.12 -4.30
N SER A 44 3.27 3.12 -4.86
CA SER A 44 3.96 1.89 -5.28
C SER A 44 4.18 0.93 -4.12
N GLY A 45 4.63 1.42 -2.95
CA GLY A 45 4.80 0.59 -1.77
C GLY A 45 3.51 -0.11 -1.31
N ARG A 46 2.38 0.62 -1.33
CA ARG A 46 1.05 0.05 -1.01
C ARG A 46 0.66 -1.03 -2.02
N ARG A 47 0.85 -0.77 -3.31
CA ARG A 47 0.55 -1.75 -4.36
C ARG A 47 1.39 -3.02 -4.17
N SER A 48 2.69 -2.87 -3.98
CA SER A 48 3.59 -4.00 -3.76
C SER A 48 3.24 -4.82 -2.53
N LEU A 49 2.84 -4.19 -1.41
CA LEU A 49 2.39 -4.90 -0.21
C LEU A 49 1.16 -5.76 -0.51
N LEU A 50 0.12 -5.16 -1.11
CA LEU A 50 -1.14 -5.85 -1.36
C LEU A 50 -0.99 -6.97 -2.39
N THR A 51 -0.24 -6.74 -3.48
CA THR A 51 0.07 -7.77 -4.48
C THR A 51 0.85 -8.94 -3.86
N LYS A 52 1.85 -8.67 -3.01
CA LYS A 52 2.62 -9.74 -2.33
C LYS A 52 1.78 -10.56 -1.35
N LEU A 53 0.80 -9.94 -0.69
CA LEU A 53 -0.10 -10.68 0.21
C LEU A 53 -1.11 -11.51 -0.61
N ALA A 54 -1.62 -10.96 -1.70
CA ALA A 54 -2.47 -11.69 -2.65
C ALA A 54 -1.76 -12.91 -3.26
N SER A 55 -0.49 -12.76 -3.67
CA SER A 55 0.30 -13.88 -4.22
C SER A 55 0.60 -14.98 -3.19
N LYS A 56 0.48 -14.68 -1.89
CA LYS A 56 0.57 -15.65 -0.79
C LYS A 56 -0.77 -16.30 -0.44
N GLY A 57 -1.83 -16.02 -1.20
CA GLY A 57 -3.16 -16.59 -0.97
C GLY A 57 -3.91 -15.97 0.22
N VAL A 58 -3.53 -14.76 0.67
CA VAL A 58 -4.29 -14.06 1.72
C VAL A 58 -5.68 -13.71 1.19
N GLY A 59 -6.71 -14.07 1.96
CA GLY A 59 -8.10 -13.85 1.57
C GLY A 59 -8.42 -12.39 1.28
N VAL A 60 -9.23 -12.16 0.25
CA VAL A 60 -9.55 -10.80 -0.27
C VAL A 60 -10.14 -9.86 0.78
N ARG A 61 -10.91 -10.39 1.74
CA ARG A 61 -11.52 -9.59 2.81
C ARG A 61 -10.48 -9.06 3.80
N VAL A 62 -9.45 -9.86 4.09
CA VAL A 62 -8.30 -9.45 4.91
C VAL A 62 -7.48 -8.39 4.18
N LEU A 63 -7.24 -8.59 2.88
CA LEU A 63 -6.55 -7.58 2.05
C LEU A 63 -7.29 -6.24 2.02
N ALA A 64 -8.63 -6.27 1.92
CA ALA A 64 -9.46 -5.06 1.93
C ALA A 64 -9.37 -4.31 3.26
N GLU A 65 -9.34 -5.03 4.38
CA GLU A 65 -9.19 -4.45 5.72
C GLU A 65 -7.81 -3.81 5.91
N ILE A 66 -6.73 -4.50 5.53
CA ILE A 66 -5.36 -3.96 5.57
C ILE A 66 -5.25 -2.70 4.70
N ALA A 67 -5.90 -2.70 3.55
CA ALA A 67 -5.94 -1.54 2.68
C ALA A 67 -6.83 -0.42 3.23
N GLY A 68 -7.83 -0.72 4.05
CA GLY A 68 -8.89 0.22 4.40
C GLY A 68 -9.76 0.58 3.19
N HIS A 69 -10.04 -0.39 2.31
CA HIS A 69 -10.96 -0.18 1.19
C HIS A 69 -12.41 -0.38 1.64
N SER A 70 -13.28 0.56 1.31
CA SER A 70 -14.72 0.47 1.58
C SER A 70 -15.44 -0.58 0.72
N SER A 71 -14.81 -1.04 -0.37
CA SER A 71 -15.34 -2.05 -1.27
C SER A 71 -14.28 -3.06 -1.67
N ILE A 72 -14.65 -4.34 -1.70
CA ILE A 72 -13.81 -5.47 -2.15
C ILE A 72 -13.41 -5.30 -3.61
N THR A 73 -14.24 -4.67 -4.43
CA THR A 73 -13.94 -4.41 -5.86
C THR A 73 -12.65 -3.61 -6.05
N ILE A 74 -12.33 -2.71 -5.11
CA ILE A 74 -11.07 -1.94 -5.16
C ILE A 74 -9.87 -2.86 -4.90
N THR A 75 -10.04 -3.85 -4.03
CA THR A 75 -9.03 -4.84 -3.67
C THR A 75 -8.82 -5.89 -4.78
N GLN A 76 -9.82 -6.15 -5.63
CA GLN A 76 -9.71 -7.11 -6.73
C GLN A 76 -8.56 -6.81 -7.70
N ARG A 77 -8.17 -5.53 -7.86
CA ARG A 77 -7.01 -5.15 -8.70
C ARG A 77 -5.69 -5.80 -8.26
N TYR A 78 -5.59 -6.31 -7.03
CA TYR A 78 -4.39 -6.96 -6.52
C TYR A 78 -4.46 -8.48 -6.59
N LEU A 79 -5.60 -9.05 -7.00
CA LEU A 79 -5.84 -10.47 -7.15
C LEU A 79 -5.63 -10.87 -8.61
N ASP A 80 -4.41 -10.77 -9.10
CA ASP A 80 -4.07 -11.41 -10.37
C ASP A 80 -4.02 -12.93 -10.15
N ALA A 81 -4.68 -13.70 -11.01
CA ALA A 81 -4.60 -15.15 -10.97
C ALA A 81 -3.18 -15.56 -11.43
N ASN A 82 -2.42 -16.19 -10.53
CA ASN A 82 -1.15 -16.84 -10.90
C ASN A 82 -1.43 -18.31 -11.21
N ASP A 83 -0.96 -18.80 -12.36
CA ASP A 83 -1.07 -20.20 -12.78
C ASP A 83 -0.53 -21.17 -11.71
N GLU A 84 0.52 -20.76 -10.99
CA GLU A 84 1.07 -21.53 -9.88
C GLU A 84 0.09 -21.65 -8.70
N GLN A 85 -0.64 -20.58 -8.39
CA GLN A 85 -1.66 -20.59 -7.34
C GLN A 85 -2.86 -21.45 -7.76
N MET A 86 -3.24 -21.42 -9.03
CA MET A 86 -4.31 -22.28 -9.56
C MET A 86 -3.90 -23.75 -9.51
N ARG A 87 -2.67 -24.08 -9.92
CA ARG A 87 -2.15 -25.45 -9.86
C ARG A 87 -2.08 -25.96 -8.42
N ALA A 88 -1.51 -25.17 -7.51
CA ALA A 88 -1.43 -25.53 -6.10
C ALA A 88 -2.83 -25.71 -5.48
N ALA A 89 -3.82 -24.90 -5.88
CA ALA A 89 -5.19 -25.04 -5.39
C ALA A 89 -5.87 -26.34 -5.87
N VAL A 90 -5.60 -26.78 -7.10
CA VAL A 90 -6.13 -28.04 -7.63
C VAL A 90 -5.46 -29.26 -6.99
N GLU A 91 -4.14 -29.19 -6.73
CA GLU A 91 -3.38 -30.28 -6.09
C GLU A 91 -3.77 -30.52 -4.61
N LEU A 92 -4.60 -29.67 -4.01
CA LEU A 92 -5.11 -29.84 -2.63
C LEU A 92 -6.36 -30.72 -2.52
N VAL A 93 -6.96 -31.16 -3.64
CA VAL A 93 -8.14 -32.03 -3.71
C VAL A 93 -7.76 -33.40 -4.25
#